data_AF-A0A1G1SYX6-F1
#
_entry.id   AF-A0A1G1SYX6-F1
#
_cell.length_a   1.000
_cell.length_b   1.000
_cell.length_c   1.000
_cell.angle_alpha   90.00
_cell.angle_beta   90.00
_cell.angle_gamma   90.00
#
_symmetry.space_group_name_H-M   'P 1'
#
loop_
_entity.id
_entity.type
_entity.pdbx_description
1 polymer ?
#
loop_
_entity_poly.entity_id
_entity_poly.type
_entity_poly.pdbx_seq_one_letter_code
_entity_poly.pdbx_strand_id
1 'polypeptide(L)'
;MSDPKNVLVLCTGNSCRSQLMHGYLAQLLGDKATVYSAGIETHGVNPRAVAVMQEDGLDIAHHTSNHVDEYAAVPFDYVITVCDNAREACPVFPSSATQLHHNFPDPAKATGTEAEVMAQFRAVRDQVKAYAQNFQRQYFS
;
A
#
# COMPACT_ATOMS: atom_id res chain seq x y z
N MET A 1 -15.58 22.24 2.26
CA MET A 1 -14.40 21.37 2.06
C MET A 1 -14.86 20.30 1.10
N SER A 2 -14.05 19.97 0.08
CA SER A 2 -14.38 18.87 -0.84
C SER A 2 -14.35 17.55 -0.09
N ASP A 3 -15.19 16.60 -0.49
CA ASP A 3 -15.20 15.26 0.10
C ASP A 3 -13.82 14.59 -0.01
N PRO A 4 -13.42 13.79 0.99
CA PRO A 4 -12.13 13.10 0.98
C PRO A 4 -12.03 12.17 -0.22
N LYS A 5 -10.84 12.13 -0.83
CA LYS A 5 -10.58 11.28 -1.99
C LYS A 5 -10.37 9.82 -1.57
N ASN A 6 -10.96 8.88 -2.29
CA ASN A 6 -10.74 7.46 -2.02
C ASN A 6 -9.51 6.96 -2.79
N VAL A 7 -8.50 6.46 -2.06
CA VAL A 7 -7.25 5.94 -2.62
C VAL A 7 -7.12 4.45 -2.32
N LEU A 8 -7.05 3.62 -3.34
CA LEU A 8 -6.81 2.18 -3.20
C LEU A 8 -5.36 1.82 -3.50
N VAL A 9 -4.72 1.03 -2.64
CA VAL A 9 -3.41 0.42 -2.89
C VAL A 9 -3.55 -1.09 -3.10
N LEU A 10 -3.12 -1.58 -4.26
CA LEU A 10 -3.23 -2.99 -4.65
C LEU A 10 -1.88 -3.67 -4.75
N CYS A 11 -1.77 -4.84 -4.10
CA CYS A 11 -0.71 -5.80 -4.37
C CYS A 11 -1.30 -7.21 -4.54
N THR A 12 -0.45 -8.24 -4.65
CA THR A 12 -0.95 -9.62 -4.76
C THR A 12 -1.65 -10.08 -3.47
N GLY A 13 -0.94 -10.18 -2.34
CA GLY A 13 -1.47 -10.82 -1.12
C GLY A 13 -1.88 -9.89 0.04
N ASN A 14 -1.95 -8.58 -0.19
CA ASN A 14 -2.15 -7.52 0.82
C ASN A 14 -1.41 -7.73 2.16
N SER A 15 -0.10 -8.02 2.07
CA SER A 15 0.69 -8.46 3.23
C SER A 15 1.85 -7.52 3.59
N CYS A 16 2.62 -7.05 2.59
CA CYS A 16 3.80 -6.20 2.82
C CYS A 16 3.64 -4.82 2.16
N ARG A 17 3.96 -4.70 0.86
CA ARG A 17 4.09 -3.43 0.14
C ARG A 17 2.84 -2.54 0.21
N SER A 18 1.66 -3.10 0.00
CA SER A 18 0.42 -2.31 0.08
C SER A 18 0.11 -1.88 1.51
N GLN A 19 0.48 -2.65 2.52
CA GLN A 19 0.33 -2.27 3.94
C GLN A 19 1.27 -1.13 4.32
N LEU A 20 2.53 -1.19 3.87
CA LEU A 20 3.49 -0.09 4.05
C LEU A 20 2.98 1.20 3.40
N MET A 21 2.52 1.11 2.16
CA MET A 21 2.00 2.27 1.41
C MET A 21 0.74 2.84 2.05
N HIS A 22 -0.18 1.98 2.50
CA HIS A 22 -1.38 2.41 3.23
C HIS A 22 -1.00 3.23 4.46
N GLY A 23 -0.14 2.71 5.34
CA GLY A 23 0.28 3.43 6.55
C GLY A 23 0.88 4.81 6.26
N TYR A 24 1.75 4.91 5.25
CA TYR A 24 2.32 6.21 4.88
C TYR A 24 1.29 7.17 4.28
N LEU A 25 0.44 6.71 3.36
CA LEU A 25 -0.56 7.58 2.74
C LEU A 25 -1.59 8.05 3.76
N ALA A 26 -2.05 7.18 4.66
CA ALA A 26 -2.98 7.55 5.72
C ALA A 26 -2.42 8.68 6.61
N GLN A 27 -1.14 8.57 7.01
CA GLN A 27 -0.49 9.61 7.81
C GLN A 27 -0.25 10.90 7.01
N LEU A 28 0.17 10.80 5.75
CA LEU A 28 0.52 11.98 4.94
C LEU A 28 -0.71 12.76 4.47
N LEU A 29 -1.81 12.06 4.16
CA LEU A 29 -3.00 12.68 3.57
C LEU A 29 -4.02 13.11 4.63
N GLY A 30 -4.06 12.43 5.78
CA GLY A 30 -5.02 12.72 6.85
C GLY A 30 -6.44 12.81 6.31
N ASP A 31 -7.16 13.87 6.69
CA ASP A 31 -8.56 14.07 6.29
C ASP A 31 -8.77 14.39 4.80
N LYS A 32 -7.70 14.55 4.01
CA LYS A 32 -7.81 14.78 2.57
C LYS A 32 -8.18 13.52 1.78
N ALA A 33 -7.91 12.33 2.35
CA ALA A 33 -8.14 11.08 1.65
C ALA A 33 -8.51 9.94 2.60
N THR A 34 -9.40 9.06 2.15
CA THR A 34 -9.61 7.75 2.76
C THR A 34 -8.77 6.73 2.00
N VAL A 35 -7.83 6.10 2.70
CA VAL A 35 -6.89 5.15 2.11
C VAL A 35 -7.36 3.73 2.39
N TYR A 36 -7.27 2.89 1.36
CA TYR A 36 -7.62 1.49 1.40
C TYR A 36 -6.44 0.68 0.87
N SER A 37 -6.30 -0.55 1.33
CA SER A 37 -5.37 -1.51 0.74
C SER A 37 -6.03 -2.85 0.55
N ALA A 38 -5.75 -3.49 -0.58
CA ALA A 38 -6.31 -4.80 -0.88
C ALA A 38 -5.35 -5.67 -1.68
N GLY A 39 -5.73 -6.94 -1.77
CA GLY A 39 -5.03 -7.98 -2.50
C GLY A 39 -5.98 -8.74 -3.41
N ILE A 40 -5.41 -9.32 -4.46
CA ILE A 40 -6.09 -10.34 -5.27
C ILE A 40 -6.13 -11.68 -4.52
N GLU A 41 -5.25 -11.81 -3.54
CA GLU A 41 -5.22 -12.86 -2.53
C GLU A 41 -5.11 -12.19 -1.14
N THR A 42 -5.40 -12.93 -0.07
CA THR A 42 -5.24 -12.47 1.31
C THR A 42 -4.27 -13.37 2.07
N HIS A 43 -3.12 -12.82 2.45
CA HIS A 43 -2.06 -13.56 3.15
C HIS A 43 -1.83 -13.09 4.60
N GLY A 44 -2.69 -12.19 5.10
CA GLY A 44 -2.50 -11.57 6.40
C GLY A 44 -1.43 -10.48 6.37
N VAL A 45 -1.48 -9.56 7.34
CA VAL A 45 -0.48 -8.49 7.47
C VAL A 45 0.84 -9.10 7.94
N ASN A 46 1.93 -8.81 7.22
CA ASN A 46 3.23 -9.38 7.56
C ASN A 46 3.77 -8.76 8.86
N PRO A 47 4.11 -9.54 9.90
CA PRO A 47 4.65 -9.01 11.15
C PRO A 47 5.92 -8.17 10.99
N ARG A 48 6.77 -8.50 9.99
CA ARG A 48 7.97 -7.70 9.69
C ARG A 48 7.62 -6.35 9.07
N ALA A 49 6.55 -6.28 8.29
CA ALA A 49 6.04 -5.01 7.77
C ALA A 49 5.54 -4.12 8.92
N VAL A 50 4.81 -4.70 9.89
CA VAL A 50 4.42 -4.00 11.13
C VAL A 50 5.65 -3.47 11.87
N ALA A 51 6.65 -4.33 12.09
CA ALA A 51 7.86 -3.97 12.83
C ALA A 51 8.62 -2.80 12.18
N VAL A 52 8.84 -2.80 10.86
CA VAL A 52 9.55 -1.70 10.20
C VAL A 52 8.73 -0.41 10.13
N MET A 53 7.40 -0.47 10.13
CA MET A 53 6.57 0.74 10.22
C MET A 53 6.61 1.35 11.61
N GLN A 54 6.63 0.51 12.67
CA GLN A 54 6.78 0.98 14.05
C GLN A 54 8.11 1.72 14.28
N GLU A 55 9.20 1.31 13.62
CA GLU A 55 10.47 2.06 13.62
C GLU A 55 10.31 3.50 13.12
N ASP A 56 9.34 3.74 12.23
CA ASP A 56 9.00 5.05 11.66
C ASP A 56 7.86 5.75 12.43
N GLY A 57 7.44 5.19 13.57
CA GLY A 57 6.35 5.72 14.41
C GLY A 57 4.94 5.43 13.89
N LEU A 58 4.80 4.54 12.91
CA LEU A 58 3.54 4.17 12.27
C LEU A 58 3.10 2.79 12.76
N ASP A 59 1.95 2.72 13.44
CA ASP A 59 1.37 1.44 13.82
C ASP A 59 0.36 0.96 12.76
N ILE A 60 0.70 -0.12 12.07
CA ILE A 60 -0.18 -0.81 11.11
C ILE A 60 -0.64 -2.18 11.64
N ALA A 61 -0.41 -2.50 12.92
CA ALA A 61 -0.79 -3.79 13.50
C ALA A 61 -2.30 -4.04 13.50
N HIS A 62 -3.09 -2.96 13.52
CA HIS A 62 -4.54 -3.00 13.47
C HIS A 62 -5.12 -3.10 12.05
N HIS A 63 -4.27 -3.02 11.01
CA HIS A 63 -4.71 -3.21 9.64
C HIS A 63 -5.16 -4.65 9.41
N THR A 64 -6.03 -4.83 8.42
CA THR A 64 -6.48 -6.13 7.93
C THR A 64 -5.92 -6.39 6.53
N SER A 65 -5.81 -7.69 6.19
CA SER A 65 -5.47 -8.13 4.84
C SER A 65 -6.76 -8.44 4.10
N ASN A 66 -7.22 -7.50 3.28
CA ASN A 66 -8.53 -7.54 2.63
C ASN A 66 -8.41 -7.96 1.17
N HIS A 67 -9.44 -8.67 0.70
CA HIS A 67 -9.60 -8.99 -0.70
C HIS A 67 -10.13 -7.78 -1.46
N VAL A 68 -9.73 -7.65 -2.72
CA VAL A 68 -10.08 -6.51 -3.56
C VAL A 68 -11.59 -6.37 -3.81
N ASP A 69 -12.30 -7.50 -3.89
CA ASP A 69 -13.75 -7.53 -4.09
C ASP A 69 -14.55 -6.91 -2.93
N GLU A 70 -13.98 -6.88 -1.71
CA GLU A 70 -14.61 -6.24 -0.55
C GLU A 70 -14.85 -4.74 -0.80
N TYR A 71 -14.08 -4.15 -1.72
CA TYR A 71 -14.14 -2.74 -2.04
C TYR A 71 -14.75 -2.45 -3.42
N ALA A 72 -15.38 -3.42 -4.07
CA ALA A 72 -15.94 -3.26 -5.42
C ALA A 72 -16.96 -2.12 -5.56
N ALA A 73 -17.64 -1.76 -4.45
CA ALA A 73 -18.63 -0.68 -4.42
C ALA A 73 -18.03 0.69 -4.04
N VAL A 74 -16.74 0.77 -3.68
CA VAL A 74 -16.11 2.02 -3.27
C VAL A 74 -15.74 2.84 -4.51
N PRO A 75 -16.19 4.11 -4.63
CA PRO A 75 -15.84 4.96 -5.75
C PRO A 75 -14.43 5.50 -5.56
N PHE A 76 -13.43 4.82 -6.12
CA PHE A 76 -12.04 5.24 -6.03
C PHE A 76 -11.73 6.43 -6.95
N ASP A 77 -10.97 7.39 -6.44
CA ASP A 77 -10.37 8.47 -7.21
C ASP A 77 -8.97 8.10 -7.72
N TYR A 78 -8.25 7.28 -6.95
CA TYR A 78 -6.90 6.81 -7.27
C TYR A 78 -6.77 5.31 -6.98
N VAL A 79 -6.13 4.58 -7.90
CA VAL A 79 -5.75 3.17 -7.72
C VAL A 79 -4.26 3.04 -7.95
N ILE A 80 -3.51 2.60 -6.95
CA ILE A 80 -2.05 2.46 -6.97
C ILE A 80 -1.70 0.98 -6.91
N THR A 81 -1.16 0.44 -8.01
CA THR A 81 -0.65 -0.94 -8.05
C THR A 81 0.83 -0.97 -7.69
N VAL A 82 1.19 -1.74 -6.66
CA VAL A 82 2.56 -1.73 -6.07
C VAL A 82 3.39 -2.98 -6.41
N CYS A 83 2.85 -3.87 -7.25
CA CYS A 83 3.57 -4.98 -7.87
C CYS A 83 3.03 -5.27 -9.27
N ASP A 84 3.89 -5.82 -10.15
CA ASP A 84 3.52 -6.15 -11.54
C ASP A 84 2.34 -7.11 -11.61
N ASN A 85 2.34 -8.15 -10.78
CA ASN A 85 1.26 -9.14 -10.74
C ASN A 85 -0.10 -8.52 -10.40
N ALA A 86 -0.14 -7.51 -9.53
CA ALA A 86 -1.39 -6.81 -9.21
C ALA A 86 -1.85 -5.89 -10.34
N ARG A 87 -0.91 -5.37 -11.16
CA ARG A 87 -1.24 -4.61 -12.37
C ARG A 87 -1.84 -5.51 -13.44
N GLU A 88 -1.27 -6.70 -13.63
CA GLU A 88 -1.70 -7.64 -14.66
C GLU A 88 -3.03 -8.32 -14.32
N ALA A 89 -3.21 -8.72 -13.07
CA ALA A 89 -4.45 -9.30 -12.58
C ALA A 89 -5.42 -8.25 -12.00
N CYS A 90 -5.17 -6.95 -12.27
CA CYS A 90 -5.98 -5.86 -11.76
C CYS A 90 -7.45 -6.09 -12.16
N PRO A 91 -8.37 -6.18 -11.19
CA PRO A 91 -9.78 -6.22 -11.51
C PRO A 91 -10.14 -4.96 -12.28
N VAL A 92 -10.98 -5.09 -13.31
CA VAL A 92 -11.52 -3.91 -13.99
C VAL A 92 -12.43 -3.20 -13.00
N PHE A 93 -11.90 -2.18 -12.31
CA PHE A 93 -12.74 -1.29 -11.53
C PHE A 93 -13.53 -0.41 -12.50
N PRO A 94 -14.88 -0.44 -12.45
CA PRO A 94 -15.69 0.55 -13.16
C PRO A 94 -15.52 1.89 -12.46
N SER A 95 -14.41 2.58 -12.71
CA SER A 95 -14.11 3.85 -12.08
C SER A 95 -13.40 4.79 -13.05
N SER A 96 -13.70 6.08 -12.97
CA SER A 96 -12.92 7.15 -13.57
C SER A 96 -11.62 7.43 -12.78
N ALA A 97 -11.16 6.46 -11.97
CA ALA A 97 -10.01 6.61 -11.11
C ALA A 97 -8.73 6.80 -11.93
N THR A 98 -7.83 7.63 -11.41
CA THR A 98 -6.47 7.71 -11.93
C THR A 98 -5.72 6.45 -11.52
N GLN A 99 -5.30 5.65 -12.51
CA GLN A 99 -4.53 4.45 -12.28
C GLN A 99 -3.03 4.76 -12.28
N LEU A 100 -2.35 4.38 -11.21
CA LEU A 100 -0.92 4.53 -11.01
C LEU A 100 -0.29 3.16 -10.79
N HIS A 101 0.96 3.05 -11.23
CA HIS A 101 1.73 1.84 -11.05
C HIS A 101 3.15 2.17 -10.63
N HIS A 102 3.64 1.43 -9.62
CA HIS A 102 5.04 1.44 -9.25
C HIS A 102 5.42 0.10 -8.65
N ASN A 103 6.30 -0.64 -9.31
CA ASN A 103 6.73 -1.94 -8.82
C ASN A 103 7.79 -1.78 -7.72
N PHE A 104 7.53 -2.33 -6.53
CA PHE A 104 8.52 -2.42 -5.46
C PHE A 104 9.04 -3.86 -5.31
N PRO A 105 10.33 -4.04 -4.97
CA PRO A 105 10.88 -5.34 -4.62
C PRO A 105 10.04 -6.02 -3.53
N ASP A 106 9.90 -7.34 -3.61
CA ASP A 106 9.14 -8.10 -2.61
C ASP A 106 10.03 -8.44 -1.41
N PRO A 107 9.90 -7.77 -0.25
CA PRO A 107 10.77 -8.03 0.88
C PRO A 107 10.51 -9.41 1.49
N ALA A 108 9.35 -10.02 1.24
CA ALA A 108 9.03 -11.37 1.74
C ALA A 108 9.84 -12.47 1.04
N LYS A 109 10.43 -12.18 -0.13
CA LYS A 109 11.32 -13.11 -0.86
C LYS A 109 12.78 -12.98 -0.45
N ALA A 110 13.12 -12.05 0.44
CA ALA A 110 14.48 -11.92 0.95
C ALA A 110 14.89 -13.18 1.70
N THR A 111 16.12 -13.64 1.46
CA THR A 111 16.73 -14.81 2.11
C THR A 111 17.99 -14.39 2.85
N GLY A 112 18.43 -15.20 3.81
CA GLY A 112 19.60 -14.93 4.66
C GLY A 112 19.25 -14.89 6.14
N THR A 113 20.07 -14.20 6.91
CA THR A 113 19.85 -13.97 8.34
C THR A 113 18.65 -13.04 8.57
N GLU A 114 18.06 -13.09 9.76
CA GLU A 114 16.94 -12.20 10.12
C GLU A 114 17.33 -10.71 9.98
N ALA A 115 18.58 -10.36 10.28
CA ALA A 115 19.09 -9.01 10.11
C ALA A 115 19.11 -8.57 8.64
N GLU A 116 19.54 -9.44 7.73
CA GLU A 116 19.55 -9.18 6.27
C GLU A 116 18.12 -9.06 5.73
N VAL A 117 17.21 -9.95 6.15
CA VAL A 117 15.79 -9.88 5.77
C VAL A 117 15.18 -8.55 6.26
N MET A 118 15.38 -8.19 7.52
CA MET A 118 14.87 -6.93 8.06
C MET A 118 15.48 -5.71 7.38
N ALA A 119 16.75 -5.75 6.98
CA ALA A 119 17.36 -4.70 6.19
C ALA A 119 16.67 -4.52 4.82
N GLN A 120 16.24 -5.60 4.17
CA GLN A 120 15.45 -5.53 2.93
C GLN A 120 14.06 -4.93 3.18
N PHE A 121 13.39 -5.30 4.28
CA PHE A 121 12.11 -4.69 4.65
C PHE A 121 12.24 -3.17 4.85
N ARG A 122 13.30 -2.70 5.53
CA ARG A 122 13.58 -1.26 5.70
C ARG A 122 13.86 -0.57 4.38
N ALA A 123 14.69 -1.17 3.52
CA ALA A 123 14.99 -0.60 2.21
C ALA A 123 13.72 -0.42 1.35
N VAL A 124 12.83 -1.42 1.34
CA VAL A 124 11.54 -1.32 0.62
C VAL A 124 10.63 -0.30 1.29
N ARG A 125 10.55 -0.27 2.62
CA ARG A 125 9.79 0.75 3.37
C ARG A 125 10.21 2.16 2.96
N ASP A 126 11.51 2.43 2.91
CA ASP A 126 12.03 3.77 2.58
C ASP A 126 11.73 4.16 1.13
N GLN A 127 11.76 3.21 0.19
CA GLN A 127 11.30 3.44 -1.20
C GLN A 127 9.81 3.78 -1.26
N VAL A 128 8.98 3.02 -0.52
CA VAL A 128 7.53 3.26 -0.44
C VAL A 128 7.24 4.63 0.17
N LYS A 129 7.95 5.02 1.22
CA LYS A 129 7.86 6.34 1.86
C LYS A 129 8.15 7.46 0.86
N ALA A 130 9.24 7.36 0.11
CA ALA A 130 9.61 8.35 -0.88
C ALA A 130 8.54 8.48 -1.99
N TYR A 131 7.99 7.36 -2.44
CA TYR A 131 6.88 7.37 -3.40
C TYR A 131 5.63 8.03 -2.83
N ALA A 132 5.22 7.68 -1.60
CA ALA A 132 4.04 8.25 -0.94
C ALA A 132 4.14 9.77 -0.79
N GLN A 133 5.32 10.28 -0.44
CA GLN A 133 5.60 11.72 -0.37
C GLN A 133 5.52 12.41 -1.74
N ASN A 134 6.02 11.77 -2.81
CA ASN A 134 5.87 12.27 -4.17
C ASN A 134 4.40 12.32 -4.60
N PHE A 135 3.65 11.26 -4.31
CA PHE A 135 2.21 11.18 -4.59
C PHE A 135 1.44 12.30 -3.90
N GLN A 136 1.67 12.52 -2.60
CA GLN A 136 1.05 13.62 -1.86
C GLN A 136 1.33 14.98 -2.53
N ARG A 137 2.60 15.27 -2.87
CA ARG A 137 2.98 16.54 -3.50
C ARG A 137 2.30 16.74 -4.86
N GLN A 138 2.18 15.68 -5.65
CA GLN A 138 1.66 15.76 -7.01
C GLN A 138 0.13 15.86 -7.07
N TYR A 139 -0.58 15.21 -6.15
CA TYR A 139 -2.05 15.05 -6.25
C TYR A 139 -2.85 15.69 -5.11
N PHE A 140 -2.19 16.09 -4.00
CA PHE A 140 -2.85 16.58 -2.78
C PHE A 140 -2.23 17.87 -2.21
N SER A 141 -1.43 18.58 -3.01
CA SER A 141 -0.85 19.89 -2.65
C SER A 141 -1.91 20.99 -2.53
#